data_AF-A0A916RND6-F1
#
_entry.id   AF-A0A916RND6-F1
#
_cell.length_a   1.000
_cell.length_b   1.000
_cell.length_c   1.000
_cell.angle_alpha   90.00
_cell.angle_beta   90.00
_cell.angle_gamma   90.00
#
_symmetry.space_group_name_H-M   'P 1'
#
loop_
_entity.id
_entity.type
_entity.pdbx_description
1 polymer ?
#
loop_
_entity_poly.entity_id
_entity_poly.type
_entity_poly.pdbx_seq_one_letter_code
_entity_poly.pdbx_strand_id
1 'polypeptide(L)'
;MPNRREFLTALVATSIAGAAQGITSPGSTQHKRASLVPAESPGIPNYWCTWAVQNYMFGQGEPALNTTMLEGSSGSLLAHNAMTEEALFGRRGWAARFYPRVRRNIYLLLDDGWQIGGTATFDLDPVKFPSYKGSSAQRLHLLNKDVAGHGWRGAALWCRNTPDGPAGLSLESECGNAGIHYWKIDIGDPEFDLVRTRNRAQIPLTLEHVHSEPPVNGDWKKDGRFGPQPWNSRRMDILRHTDVYRTYDVTSILSLPTTLDRASELLSSAAGHHELHSLLNVEDEVYVAAVLGCTMGVMRHPLHGLRPQNDVDLFFNGQRRTKQRIDEVVRALRWQRIAAPYPCGMGTFHTSSEILRDGWTFSAGETWQHELVGQTVWQSAPAVLARNIDLPGVQASGSKPFVFAARFPNGAVAIGAQERTQPGSAWRMNPAKVTLHVGDASGPFGIFGEYEQLTLVFDKPQKGKRVLAQDLAGDTSIDVTRHANFDGASVHFDGSILRTTGLFNRTPGDLSSPGAVIALV
;
A
#
# COMPACT_ATOMS: atom_id res chain seq x y z
N MET A 1 -19.99 -18.26 -4.09
CA MET A 1 -19.16 -19.33 -3.48
C MET A 1 -18.19 -19.86 -4.53
N PRO A 2 -16.90 -19.49 -4.52
CA PRO A 2 -15.91 -20.10 -5.40
C PRO A 2 -15.40 -21.44 -4.84
N ASN A 3 -15.03 -22.35 -5.74
CA ASN A 3 -15.03 -23.79 -5.55
C ASN A 3 -13.68 -24.33 -5.04
N ARG A 4 -13.73 -25.04 -3.90
CA ARG A 4 -12.63 -25.74 -3.20
C ARG A 4 -11.79 -26.69 -4.07
N ARG A 5 -12.29 -27.09 -5.25
CA ARG A 5 -11.63 -28.03 -6.17
C ARG A 5 -10.51 -27.40 -7.01
N GLU A 6 -10.60 -26.13 -7.40
CA GLU A 6 -9.60 -25.56 -8.32
C GLU A 6 -8.23 -25.40 -7.67
N PHE A 7 -8.18 -25.08 -6.38
CA PHE A 7 -6.93 -24.97 -5.62
C PHE A 7 -6.22 -26.33 -5.40
N LEU A 8 -6.98 -27.41 -5.19
CA LEU A 8 -6.42 -28.76 -4.99
C LEU A 8 -6.00 -29.43 -6.31
N THR A 9 -6.67 -29.11 -7.42
CA THR A 9 -6.39 -29.75 -8.72
C THR A 9 -5.04 -29.32 -9.29
N ALA A 10 -4.61 -28.07 -9.03
CA ALA A 10 -3.29 -27.57 -9.41
C ALA A 10 -2.13 -28.27 -8.66
N LEU A 11 -2.39 -28.84 -7.48
CA LEU A 11 -1.38 -29.53 -6.66
C LEU A 11 -1.22 -31.02 -7.02
N VAL A 12 -2.26 -31.67 -7.55
CA VAL A 12 -2.24 -33.12 -7.84
C VAL A 12 -1.69 -33.43 -9.24
N ALA A 13 -1.91 -32.56 -10.23
CA ALA A 13 -1.52 -32.80 -11.63
C ALA A 13 0.00 -32.89 -11.88
N THR A 14 0.84 -32.46 -10.92
CA THR A 14 2.30 -32.35 -11.10
C THR A 14 3.08 -33.57 -10.59
N SER A 15 2.40 -34.67 -10.22
CA SER A 15 3.03 -35.82 -9.53
C SER A 15 3.15 -37.10 -10.35
N ILE A 16 2.85 -37.10 -11.66
CA ILE A 16 3.01 -38.28 -12.52
C ILE A 16 3.72 -37.91 -13.82
N ALA A 17 5.05 -37.75 -13.77
CA ALA A 17 5.95 -37.97 -14.90
C ALA A 17 7.40 -37.97 -14.42
N GLY A 18 8.12 -39.08 -14.63
CA GLY A 18 9.58 -39.12 -14.52
C GLY A 18 10.16 -40.28 -13.72
N ALA A 19 9.93 -41.51 -14.16
CA ALA A 19 10.77 -42.65 -13.78
C ALA A 19 11.68 -42.99 -14.97
N ALA A 20 12.96 -42.62 -14.91
CA ALA A 20 14.09 -43.32 -15.56
C ALA A 20 15.42 -42.72 -15.06
N GLN A 21 16.42 -43.61 -14.94
CA GLN A 21 17.61 -43.53 -14.07
C GLN A 21 18.74 -42.61 -14.58
N GLY A 22 19.56 -42.14 -13.62
CA GLY A 22 20.93 -41.67 -13.84
C GLY A 22 21.59 -41.28 -12.52
N ILE A 23 22.55 -42.08 -12.05
CA ILE A 23 23.28 -41.91 -10.77
C ILE A 23 24.37 -40.84 -10.94
N THR A 24 24.31 -39.74 -10.18
CA THR A 24 25.46 -38.91 -9.79
C THR A 24 25.24 -38.18 -8.45
N SER A 25 26.33 -38.06 -7.69
CA SER A 25 26.66 -37.55 -6.34
C SER A 25 25.73 -36.60 -5.55
N PRO A 26 25.79 -36.62 -4.19
CA PRO A 26 24.92 -35.85 -3.31
C PRO A 26 25.37 -34.39 -3.18
N GLY A 27 24.89 -33.54 -4.09
CA GLY A 27 24.81 -32.09 -3.89
C GLY A 27 23.41 -31.74 -3.41
N SER A 28 23.28 -30.84 -2.42
CA SER A 28 22.01 -30.44 -1.82
C SER A 28 21.02 -29.89 -2.87
N THR A 29 20.13 -30.74 -3.39
CA THR A 29 18.99 -30.33 -4.19
C THR A 29 17.92 -29.75 -3.27
N GLN A 30 17.99 -28.44 -3.01
CA GLN A 30 16.78 -27.69 -2.66
C GLN A 30 15.82 -27.85 -3.84
N HIS A 31 14.83 -28.74 -3.71
CA HIS A 31 13.76 -28.87 -4.69
C HIS A 31 13.03 -27.52 -4.78
N LYS A 32 13.33 -26.72 -5.82
CA LYS A 32 12.56 -25.53 -6.19
C LYS A 32 11.11 -25.94 -6.38
N ARG A 33 10.22 -25.46 -5.52
CA ARG A 33 8.77 -25.73 -5.57
C ARG A 33 8.03 -24.60 -6.27
N ALA A 34 6.82 -24.91 -6.76
CA ALA A 34 5.92 -23.96 -7.39
C ALA A 34 5.64 -22.74 -6.48
N SER A 35 5.35 -21.60 -7.10
CA SER A 35 4.99 -20.35 -6.41
C SER A 35 3.71 -20.55 -5.57
N LEU A 36 3.72 -20.04 -4.34
CA LEU A 36 2.54 -19.87 -3.48
C LEU A 36 1.72 -18.61 -3.85
N VAL A 37 2.27 -17.75 -4.72
CA VAL A 37 1.63 -16.51 -5.16
C VAL A 37 1.03 -16.72 -6.56
N PRO A 38 -0.26 -16.40 -6.77
CA PRO A 38 -0.88 -16.38 -8.09
C PRO A 38 -0.17 -15.47 -9.09
N ALA A 39 -0.21 -15.85 -10.36
CA ALA A 39 0.43 -15.09 -11.43
C ALA A 39 -0.29 -13.75 -11.72
N GLU A 40 -1.62 -13.79 -11.71
CA GLU A 40 -2.51 -12.68 -12.04
C GLU A 40 -3.00 -11.94 -10.80
N SER A 41 -3.39 -10.67 -11.01
CA SER A 41 -3.98 -9.81 -9.98
C SER A 41 -5.49 -9.72 -10.20
N PRO A 42 -6.33 -9.72 -9.15
CA PRO A 42 -7.79 -9.67 -9.28
C PRO A 42 -8.31 -8.24 -9.61
N GLY A 43 -7.53 -7.40 -10.29
CA GLY A 43 -7.99 -6.07 -10.72
C GLY A 43 -8.17 -5.05 -9.57
N ILE A 44 -7.26 -5.06 -8.60
CA ILE A 44 -7.33 -4.25 -7.37
C ILE A 44 -7.11 -2.76 -7.64
N PRO A 45 -7.93 -1.84 -7.10
CA PRO A 45 -7.86 -0.40 -7.33
C PRO A 45 -6.70 0.27 -6.57
N ASN A 46 -5.47 -0.21 -6.80
CA ASN A 46 -4.24 0.41 -6.33
C ASN A 46 -3.59 1.21 -7.45
N TYR A 47 -2.81 2.21 -7.08
CA TYR A 47 -2.04 3.03 -8.02
C TYR A 47 -0.67 3.38 -7.49
N TRP A 48 0.22 3.77 -8.40
CA TRP A 48 1.37 4.59 -8.10
C TRP A 48 1.10 6.02 -8.56
N CYS A 49 1.21 6.98 -7.64
CA CYS A 49 0.94 8.39 -7.81
C CYS A 49 2.23 9.16 -8.07
N THR A 50 2.21 10.00 -9.10
CA THR A 50 3.38 10.78 -9.53
C THR A 50 3.73 11.95 -8.62
N TRP A 51 2.87 12.35 -7.67
CA TRP A 51 3.02 13.58 -6.89
C TRP A 51 4.39 13.74 -6.21
N ALA A 52 4.85 12.69 -5.52
CA ALA A 52 6.14 12.75 -4.84
C ALA A 52 7.32 12.83 -5.82
N VAL A 53 7.29 12.07 -6.93
CA VAL A 53 8.39 12.12 -7.91
C VAL A 53 8.39 13.44 -8.69
N GLN A 54 7.22 14.01 -8.99
CA GLN A 54 7.08 15.34 -9.56
C GLN A 54 7.80 16.37 -8.67
N ASN A 55 7.49 16.35 -7.37
CA ASN A 55 8.16 17.20 -6.40
C ASN A 55 9.66 16.92 -6.33
N TYR A 56 10.11 15.68 -6.51
CA TYR A 56 11.52 15.28 -6.51
C TYR A 56 12.34 15.78 -7.73
N MET A 57 11.70 16.23 -8.82
CA MET A 57 12.42 16.70 -10.02
C MET A 57 13.13 18.03 -9.82
N PHE A 58 12.61 18.91 -8.97
CA PHE A 58 13.24 20.20 -8.71
C PHE A 58 14.64 20.04 -8.08
N GLY A 59 15.60 20.88 -8.46
CA GLY A 59 16.95 20.85 -7.90
C GLY A 59 17.82 19.65 -8.30
N GLN A 60 17.36 18.80 -9.23
CA GLN A 60 18.20 17.71 -9.73
C GLN A 60 19.38 18.24 -10.54
N GLY A 61 20.60 17.81 -10.21
CA GLY A 61 21.82 18.23 -10.89
C GLY A 61 22.26 19.68 -10.60
N GLU A 62 21.51 20.42 -9.77
CA GLU A 62 21.88 21.76 -9.34
C GLU A 62 23.01 21.73 -8.29
N PRO A 63 23.88 22.75 -8.23
CA PRO A 63 24.96 22.81 -7.25
C PRO A 63 24.46 23.04 -5.81
N ALA A 64 23.28 23.64 -5.66
CA ALA A 64 22.63 23.88 -4.39
C ALA A 64 21.10 23.88 -4.52
N LEU A 65 20.41 23.51 -3.44
CA LEU A 65 18.94 23.48 -3.37
C LEU A 65 18.46 24.38 -2.23
N ASN A 66 17.63 25.38 -2.55
CA ASN A 66 16.92 26.16 -1.53
C ASN A 66 15.68 25.37 -1.06
N THR A 67 15.77 24.75 0.11
CA THR A 67 14.70 23.90 0.66
C THR A 67 13.41 24.65 0.94
N THR A 68 13.47 25.96 1.23
CA THR A 68 12.27 26.77 1.49
C THR A 68 11.36 26.87 0.27
N MET A 69 11.87 26.70 -0.96
CA MET A 69 11.05 26.68 -2.17
C MET A 69 10.19 25.42 -2.29
N LEU A 70 10.58 24.35 -1.59
CA LEU A 70 9.83 23.09 -1.54
C LEU A 70 8.66 23.16 -0.54
N GLU A 71 8.61 24.18 0.31
CA GLU A 71 7.60 24.36 1.35
C GLU A 71 6.39 25.13 0.80
N GLY A 72 5.18 24.79 1.25
CA GLY A 72 3.96 25.51 0.88
C GLY A 72 3.60 25.51 -0.62
N SER A 73 3.02 26.62 -1.09
CA SER A 73 2.41 26.71 -2.43
C SER A 73 3.39 26.75 -3.60
N SER A 74 4.64 27.16 -3.37
CA SER A 74 5.68 27.14 -4.42
C SER A 74 6.07 25.72 -4.84
N GLY A 75 6.03 24.76 -3.91
CA GLY A 75 6.29 23.35 -4.20
C GLY A 75 5.30 22.76 -5.20
N SER A 76 4.03 23.14 -5.10
CA SER A 76 2.97 22.67 -6.02
C SER A 76 3.24 23.09 -7.47
N LEU A 77 3.63 24.35 -7.71
CA LEU A 77 3.96 24.82 -9.06
C LEU A 77 5.17 24.07 -9.66
N LEU A 78 6.19 23.78 -8.84
CA LEU A 78 7.36 23.00 -9.27
C LEU A 78 6.97 21.58 -9.67
N ALA A 79 6.09 20.95 -8.88
CA ALA A 79 5.55 19.63 -9.17
C ALA A 79 4.73 19.63 -10.48
N HIS A 80 3.94 20.68 -10.74
CA HIS A 80 3.18 20.82 -11.98
C HIS A 80 4.08 20.91 -13.21
N ASN A 81 5.19 21.65 -13.10
CA ASN A 81 6.14 21.81 -14.20
C ASN A 81 6.92 20.53 -14.50
N ALA A 82 7.10 19.66 -13.50
CA ALA A 82 7.77 18.38 -13.65
C ALA A 82 6.92 17.34 -14.41
N MET A 83 5.59 17.51 -14.43
CA MET A 83 4.66 16.61 -15.10
C MET A 83 4.70 16.85 -16.62
N THR A 84 5.55 16.13 -17.34
CA THR A 84 5.73 16.27 -18.80
C THR A 84 5.88 14.93 -19.49
N GLU A 85 5.67 14.90 -20.80
CA GLU A 85 5.88 13.72 -21.63
C GLU A 85 7.32 13.16 -21.50
N GLU A 86 8.34 14.03 -21.49
CA GLU A 86 9.74 13.60 -21.33
C GLU A 86 9.99 12.96 -19.94
N ALA A 87 9.42 13.54 -18.86
CA ALA A 87 9.56 12.97 -17.53
C ALA A 87 8.87 11.60 -17.39
N LEU A 88 7.71 11.42 -18.03
CA LEU A 88 6.95 10.18 -18.00
C LEU A 88 7.52 9.09 -18.93
N PHE A 89 7.80 9.44 -20.19
CA PHE A 89 8.06 8.50 -21.30
C PHE A 89 9.41 8.69 -21.99
N GLY A 90 10.16 9.73 -21.65
CA GLY A 90 11.49 9.97 -22.20
C GLY A 90 12.49 8.86 -21.88
N ARG A 91 13.74 9.04 -22.29
CA ARG A 91 14.78 7.99 -22.16
C ARG A 91 14.97 7.50 -20.72
N ARG A 92 14.75 8.38 -19.74
CA ARG A 92 14.82 8.08 -18.30
C ARG A 92 13.44 8.05 -17.62
N GLY A 93 12.38 7.99 -18.42
CA GLY A 93 11.00 8.17 -18.01
C GLY A 93 10.52 7.19 -16.95
N TRP A 94 9.62 7.67 -16.10
CA TRP A 94 9.10 6.91 -14.96
C TRP A 94 8.31 5.67 -15.40
N ALA A 95 7.51 5.78 -16.45
CA ALA A 95 6.63 4.72 -16.92
C ALA A 95 7.41 3.45 -17.29
N ALA A 96 8.57 3.59 -17.93
CA ALA A 96 9.40 2.45 -18.34
C ALA A 96 10.20 1.84 -17.18
N ARG A 97 10.54 2.62 -16.16
CA ARG A 97 11.58 2.26 -15.17
C ARG A 97 11.04 1.88 -13.81
N PHE A 98 9.90 2.41 -13.39
CA PHE A 98 9.40 2.19 -12.04
C PHE A 98 8.62 0.87 -11.96
N TYR A 99 8.76 0.21 -10.81
CA TYR A 99 8.04 -1.02 -10.43
C TYR A 99 7.95 -2.11 -11.51
N PRO A 100 9.01 -2.45 -12.27
CA PRO A 100 8.91 -3.37 -13.42
C PRO A 100 8.33 -4.75 -13.08
N ARG A 101 8.44 -5.18 -11.81
CA ARG A 101 7.97 -6.48 -11.32
C ARG A 101 6.46 -6.53 -11.05
N VAL A 102 5.83 -5.38 -10.79
CA VAL A 102 4.46 -5.30 -10.26
C VAL A 102 3.62 -4.18 -10.86
N ARG A 103 4.17 -3.31 -11.72
CA ARG A 103 3.43 -2.21 -12.34
C ARG A 103 2.18 -2.65 -13.11
N ARG A 104 2.17 -3.87 -13.64
CA ARG A 104 0.98 -4.48 -14.27
C ARG A 104 -0.21 -4.66 -13.31
N ASN A 105 0.03 -4.62 -12.00
CA ASN A 105 -1.00 -4.79 -10.98
C ASN A 105 -1.64 -3.46 -10.54
N ILE A 106 -1.08 -2.32 -10.91
CA ILE A 106 -1.47 -1.00 -10.41
C ILE A 106 -1.60 0.00 -11.55
N TYR A 107 -2.41 1.05 -11.35
CA TYR A 107 -2.49 2.16 -12.29
C TYR A 107 -1.26 3.08 -12.17
N LEU A 108 -0.89 3.73 -13.27
CA LEU A 108 -0.04 4.91 -13.25
C LEU A 108 -0.94 6.13 -13.09
N LEU A 109 -0.95 6.73 -11.91
CA LEU A 109 -1.79 7.88 -11.60
C LEU A 109 -1.03 9.18 -11.84
N LEU A 110 -1.51 9.97 -12.80
CA LEU A 110 -1.03 11.32 -13.05
C LEU A 110 -1.68 12.22 -12.01
N ASP A 111 -0.89 12.64 -11.03
CA ASP A 111 -1.27 13.62 -10.02
C ASP A 111 -1.21 15.05 -10.59
N ASP A 112 -1.57 16.05 -9.78
CA ASP A 112 -1.86 17.41 -10.26
C ASP A 112 -0.78 18.01 -11.18
N GLY A 113 -1.23 18.76 -12.19
CA GLY A 113 -0.41 19.46 -13.16
C GLY A 113 -0.29 18.78 -14.54
N TRP A 114 -1.02 17.70 -14.80
CA TRP A 114 -1.05 17.04 -16.11
C TRP A 114 -1.97 17.73 -17.13
N GLN A 115 -2.95 18.47 -16.63
CA GLN A 115 -4.07 19.02 -17.37
C GLN A 115 -3.93 20.51 -17.69
N ILE A 116 -4.58 20.98 -18.77
CA ILE A 116 -4.69 22.40 -19.14
C ILE A 116 -6.02 23.00 -18.66
N GLY A 117 -6.02 24.28 -18.28
CA GLY A 117 -7.24 25.06 -18.06
C GLY A 117 -7.93 24.87 -16.69
N GLY A 118 -7.33 24.13 -15.76
CA GLY A 118 -7.85 23.96 -14.40
C GLY A 118 -7.84 22.49 -13.94
N THR A 119 -8.32 22.21 -12.73
CA THR A 119 -8.10 20.92 -12.05
C THR A 119 -9.13 19.82 -12.34
N ALA A 120 -10.13 20.09 -13.18
CA ALA A 120 -11.20 19.15 -13.53
C ALA A 120 -11.66 19.29 -14.99
N THR A 121 -10.77 19.76 -15.88
CA THR A 121 -11.05 19.88 -17.32
C THR A 121 -10.94 18.55 -18.05
N PHE A 122 -10.17 17.61 -17.47
CA PHE A 122 -9.78 16.35 -18.09
C PHE A 122 -9.15 16.49 -19.47
N ASP A 123 -8.49 17.62 -19.74
CA ASP A 123 -7.80 17.84 -21.00
C ASP A 123 -6.29 17.80 -20.79
N LEU A 124 -5.63 16.83 -21.44
CA LEU A 124 -4.18 16.66 -21.37
C LEU A 124 -3.48 17.87 -22.00
N ASP A 125 -2.57 18.50 -21.25
CA ASP A 125 -1.90 19.73 -21.68
C ASP A 125 -1.05 19.48 -22.95
N PRO A 126 -1.40 20.07 -24.11
CA PRO A 126 -0.71 19.82 -25.37
C PRO A 126 0.68 20.45 -25.44
N VAL A 127 1.04 21.35 -24.53
CA VAL A 127 2.40 21.90 -24.41
C VAL A 127 3.29 20.91 -23.66
N LYS A 128 2.78 20.29 -22.60
CA LYS A 128 3.51 19.31 -21.80
C LYS A 128 3.55 17.93 -22.46
N PHE A 129 2.55 17.63 -23.29
CA PHE A 129 2.33 16.36 -23.99
C PHE A 129 2.15 16.56 -25.50
N PRO A 130 3.16 17.12 -26.20
CA PRO A 130 3.02 17.54 -27.58
C PRO A 130 2.80 16.38 -28.56
N SER A 131 3.17 15.14 -28.24
CA SER A 131 2.95 14.01 -29.16
C SER A 131 1.49 13.55 -29.23
N TYR A 132 0.66 13.93 -28.25
CA TYR A 132 -0.73 13.53 -28.14
C TYR A 132 -1.62 14.54 -28.85
N LYS A 133 -2.11 14.19 -30.05
CA LYS A 133 -2.94 15.06 -30.90
C LYS A 133 -4.40 14.61 -30.93
N GLY A 134 -5.30 15.52 -31.32
CA GLY A 134 -6.73 15.25 -31.49
C GLY A 134 -7.62 15.98 -30.50
N SER A 135 -8.82 15.44 -30.26
CA SER A 135 -9.73 15.88 -29.18
C SER A 135 -9.18 15.50 -27.80
N SER A 136 -9.79 16.03 -26.73
CA SER A 136 -9.43 15.68 -25.34
C SER A 136 -9.47 14.16 -25.11
N ALA A 137 -10.59 13.52 -25.47
CA ALA A 137 -10.74 12.06 -25.35
C ALA A 137 -9.70 11.28 -26.19
N GLN A 138 -9.33 11.77 -27.38
CA GLN A 138 -8.28 11.13 -28.20
C GLN A 138 -6.90 11.24 -27.54
N ARG A 139 -6.57 12.39 -26.96
CA ARG A 139 -5.31 12.57 -26.20
C ARG A 139 -5.24 11.61 -25.01
N LEU A 140 -6.31 11.54 -24.21
CA LEU A 140 -6.39 10.62 -23.08
C LEU A 140 -6.30 9.14 -23.50
N HIS A 141 -6.95 8.78 -24.61
CA HIS A 141 -6.88 7.42 -25.14
C HIS A 141 -5.44 7.04 -25.52
N LEU A 142 -4.74 7.93 -26.23
CA LEU A 142 -3.34 7.72 -26.62
C LEU A 142 -2.43 7.65 -25.38
N LEU A 143 -2.63 8.52 -24.39
CA LEU A 143 -1.90 8.48 -23.11
C LEU A 143 -2.08 7.13 -22.42
N ASN A 144 -3.32 6.68 -22.27
CA ASN A 144 -3.63 5.40 -21.65
C ASN A 144 -3.01 4.22 -22.41
N LYS A 145 -3.05 4.26 -23.74
CA LYS A 145 -2.43 3.25 -24.60
C LYS A 145 -0.91 3.18 -24.37
N ASP A 146 -0.22 4.31 -24.26
CA ASP A 146 1.22 4.32 -24.02
C ASP A 146 1.59 3.88 -22.59
N VAL A 147 0.82 4.29 -21.59
CA VAL A 147 0.94 3.79 -20.21
C VAL A 147 0.79 2.27 -20.16
N ALA A 148 -0.25 1.73 -20.78
CA ALA A 148 -0.48 0.29 -20.88
C ALA A 148 0.62 -0.41 -21.71
N GLY A 149 1.12 0.23 -22.77
CA GLY A 149 2.25 -0.24 -23.58
C GLY A 149 3.55 -0.39 -22.80
N HIS A 150 3.75 0.41 -21.75
CA HIS A 150 4.85 0.24 -20.79
C HIS A 150 4.58 -0.85 -19.74
N GLY A 151 3.41 -1.49 -19.75
CA GLY A 151 3.06 -2.63 -18.89
C GLY A 151 2.42 -2.24 -17.56
N TRP A 152 1.92 -1.01 -17.42
CA TRP A 152 1.02 -0.63 -16.32
C TRP A 152 -0.38 -1.16 -16.56
N ARG A 153 -1.22 -1.19 -15.52
CA ARG A 153 -2.63 -1.56 -15.69
C ARG A 153 -3.38 -0.60 -16.63
N GLY A 154 -2.99 0.65 -16.61
CA GLY A 154 -3.59 1.76 -17.35
C GLY A 154 -3.27 3.09 -16.67
N ALA A 155 -3.70 4.18 -17.28
CA ALA A 155 -3.61 5.50 -16.68
C ALA A 155 -4.77 5.74 -15.70
N ALA A 156 -4.47 6.47 -14.62
CA ALA A 156 -5.43 7.01 -13.67
C ALA A 156 -5.19 8.51 -13.53
N LEU A 157 -6.21 9.27 -13.16
CA LEU A 157 -6.16 10.73 -13.18
C LEU A 157 -6.52 11.30 -11.82
N TRP A 158 -5.71 12.26 -11.36
CA TRP A 158 -6.11 13.16 -10.29
C TRP A 158 -6.98 14.29 -10.83
N CYS A 159 -7.96 14.71 -10.03
CA CYS A 159 -8.77 15.89 -10.28
C CYS A 159 -9.25 16.56 -9.00
N ARG A 160 -9.65 17.82 -9.14
CA ARG A 160 -10.24 18.63 -8.06
C ARG A 160 -11.31 19.56 -8.63
N ASN A 161 -12.36 19.79 -7.86
CA ASN A 161 -13.57 20.55 -8.20
C ASN A 161 -14.26 19.98 -9.44
N THR A 162 -14.49 18.67 -9.45
CA THR A 162 -15.22 17.98 -10.53
C THR A 162 -16.59 18.62 -10.76
N PRO A 163 -17.02 18.82 -12.02
CA PRO A 163 -18.33 19.39 -12.30
C PRO A 163 -19.43 18.36 -12.05
N ASP A 164 -20.60 18.84 -11.61
CA ASP A 164 -21.76 17.99 -11.35
C ASP A 164 -22.68 17.85 -12.58
N GLY A 165 -23.67 16.96 -12.50
CA GLY A 165 -24.74 16.83 -13.48
C GLY A 165 -24.27 16.40 -14.88
N PRO A 166 -24.86 16.93 -15.97
CA PRO A 166 -24.55 16.51 -17.34
C PRO A 166 -23.08 16.68 -17.75
N ALA A 167 -22.40 17.70 -17.20
CA ALA A 167 -20.98 17.94 -17.49
C ALA A 167 -20.10 16.84 -16.88
N GLY A 168 -20.35 16.48 -15.62
CA GLY A 168 -19.70 15.34 -14.97
C GLY A 168 -19.91 14.03 -15.72
N LEU A 169 -21.14 13.73 -16.13
CA LEU A 169 -21.46 12.52 -16.91
C LEU A 169 -20.71 12.47 -18.25
N SER A 170 -20.60 13.60 -18.96
CA SER A 170 -19.85 13.66 -20.22
C SER A 170 -18.39 13.29 -19.99
N LEU A 171 -17.78 13.83 -18.93
CA LEU A 171 -16.39 13.56 -18.58
C LEU A 171 -16.17 12.09 -18.19
N GLU A 172 -17.07 11.51 -17.40
CA GLU A 172 -17.01 10.08 -17.06
C GLU A 172 -17.08 9.20 -18.31
N SER A 173 -18.01 9.52 -19.22
CA SER A 173 -18.16 8.77 -20.48
C SER A 173 -16.95 8.93 -21.40
N GLU A 174 -16.39 10.13 -21.51
CA GLU A 174 -15.19 10.40 -22.31
C GLU A 174 -13.97 9.67 -21.76
N CYS A 175 -13.76 9.70 -20.44
CA CYS A 175 -12.71 8.95 -19.77
C CYS A 175 -12.89 7.44 -19.96
N GLY A 176 -14.12 6.94 -19.81
CA GLY A 176 -14.44 5.54 -20.07
C GLY A 176 -14.09 5.11 -21.50
N ASN A 177 -14.43 5.94 -22.49
CA ASN A 177 -14.09 5.70 -23.90
C ASN A 177 -12.57 5.79 -24.17
N ALA A 178 -11.84 6.60 -23.41
CA ALA A 178 -10.38 6.66 -23.43
C ALA A 178 -9.71 5.46 -22.71
N GLY A 179 -10.47 4.64 -21.99
CA GLY A 179 -9.98 3.53 -21.19
C GLY A 179 -9.37 3.96 -19.84
N ILE A 180 -9.75 5.16 -19.35
CA ILE A 180 -9.40 5.64 -18.01
C ILE A 180 -10.47 5.14 -17.04
N HIS A 181 -10.04 4.37 -16.04
CA HIS A 181 -10.95 3.65 -15.14
C HIS A 181 -10.76 4.00 -13.66
N TYR A 182 -10.04 5.08 -13.35
CA TYR A 182 -9.78 5.49 -11.97
C TYR A 182 -9.58 7.00 -11.85
N TRP A 183 -10.36 7.65 -10.99
CA TRP A 183 -10.20 9.05 -10.62
C TRP A 183 -9.88 9.20 -9.13
N LYS A 184 -8.82 9.96 -8.83
CA LYS A 184 -8.47 10.45 -7.50
C LYS A 184 -9.03 11.85 -7.33
N ILE A 185 -10.05 12.02 -6.47
CA ILE A 185 -10.76 13.27 -6.24
C ILE A 185 -10.35 13.85 -4.89
N ASP A 186 -9.72 15.03 -4.89
CA ASP A 186 -9.32 15.72 -3.65
C ASP A 186 -10.45 16.58 -3.06
N ILE A 187 -11.16 17.32 -3.91
CA ILE A 187 -12.32 18.16 -3.56
C ILE A 187 -13.29 18.09 -4.74
N GLY A 188 -14.60 18.17 -4.49
CA GLY A 188 -15.65 18.04 -5.50
C GLY A 188 -16.64 16.93 -5.12
N ASP A 189 -17.75 16.86 -5.84
CA ASP A 189 -18.80 15.85 -5.64
C ASP A 189 -19.34 15.77 -4.19
N PRO A 190 -19.69 16.91 -3.54
CA PRO A 190 -20.05 16.93 -2.13
C PRO A 190 -21.29 16.08 -1.81
N GLU A 191 -22.19 15.95 -2.78
CA GLU A 191 -23.42 15.17 -2.69
C GLU A 191 -23.29 13.78 -3.31
N PHE A 192 -22.13 13.38 -3.85
CA PHE A 192 -21.91 12.09 -4.51
C PHE A 192 -22.80 11.86 -5.76
N ASP A 193 -23.06 12.93 -6.51
CA ASP A 193 -23.80 12.90 -7.77
C ASP A 193 -23.04 12.15 -8.87
N LEU A 194 -21.71 12.28 -8.91
CA LEU A 194 -20.88 11.53 -9.86
C LEU A 194 -21.03 10.03 -9.61
N VAL A 195 -20.88 9.59 -8.37
CA VAL A 195 -21.04 8.17 -8.00
C VAL A 195 -22.42 7.64 -8.41
N ARG A 196 -23.50 8.36 -8.09
CA ARG A 196 -24.86 7.97 -8.48
C ARG A 196 -25.03 7.88 -9.99
N THR A 197 -24.47 8.84 -10.71
CA THR A 197 -24.57 8.96 -12.16
C THR A 197 -23.79 7.86 -12.86
N ARG A 198 -22.52 7.66 -12.48
CA ARG A 198 -21.66 6.54 -12.86
C ARG A 198 -22.35 5.19 -12.67
N ASN A 199 -22.95 4.98 -11.50
CA ASN A 199 -23.67 3.74 -11.17
C ASN A 199 -24.89 3.52 -12.08
N ARG A 200 -25.70 4.56 -12.32
CA ARG A 200 -26.87 4.49 -13.21
C ARG A 200 -26.49 4.23 -14.67
N ALA A 201 -25.41 4.85 -15.12
CA ALA A 201 -24.88 4.70 -16.48
C ALA A 201 -24.02 3.43 -16.67
N GLN A 202 -23.72 2.70 -15.58
CA GLN A 202 -22.87 1.52 -15.56
C GLN A 202 -21.46 1.75 -16.14
N ILE A 203 -20.90 2.94 -15.91
CA ILE A 203 -19.56 3.30 -16.38
C ILE A 203 -18.52 2.57 -15.50
N PRO A 204 -17.57 1.81 -16.07
CA PRO A 204 -16.57 1.06 -15.31
C PRO A 204 -15.44 1.97 -14.81
N LEU A 205 -15.77 2.93 -13.95
CA LEU A 205 -14.87 3.93 -13.39
C LEU A 205 -14.84 3.81 -11.87
N THR A 206 -13.67 3.67 -11.26
CA THR A 206 -13.49 3.77 -9.81
C THR A 206 -13.34 5.23 -9.39
N LEU A 207 -14.14 5.66 -8.42
CA LEU A 207 -14.07 6.99 -7.82
C LEU A 207 -13.48 6.90 -6.41
N GLU A 208 -12.37 7.60 -6.18
CA GLU A 208 -11.74 7.72 -4.88
C GLU A 208 -11.88 9.14 -4.33
N HIS A 209 -12.47 9.26 -3.15
CA HIS A 209 -12.70 10.53 -2.45
C HIS A 209 -11.86 10.64 -1.18
N VAL A 210 -11.72 11.87 -0.69
CA VAL A 210 -11.03 12.21 0.55
C VAL A 210 -11.78 13.30 1.31
N HIS A 211 -11.63 13.37 2.63
CA HIS A 211 -12.12 14.49 3.44
C HIS A 211 -11.21 15.74 3.38
N SER A 212 -9.95 15.56 2.98
CA SER A 212 -8.81 16.50 3.11
C SER A 212 -8.35 16.65 4.56
N GLU A 213 -7.51 15.73 5.05
CA GLU A 213 -6.91 15.83 6.38
C GLU A 213 -5.62 16.66 6.36
N PRO A 214 -5.29 17.38 7.47
CA PRO A 214 -3.93 17.84 7.66
C PRO A 214 -2.94 16.66 7.72
N PRO A 215 -1.63 16.89 7.52
CA PRO A 215 -0.62 15.83 7.47
C PRO A 215 -0.31 15.14 8.82
N VAL A 216 -1.03 15.55 9.87
CA VAL A 216 -0.93 15.07 11.25
C VAL A 216 -2.33 14.99 11.85
N ASN A 217 -2.56 14.07 12.78
CA ASN A 217 -3.83 13.96 13.50
C ASN A 217 -3.89 14.88 14.71
N GLY A 218 -5.11 15.33 15.03
CA GLY A 218 -5.48 15.91 16.33
C GLY A 218 -4.58 17.03 16.84
N ASP A 219 -4.51 17.14 18.17
CA ASP A 219 -3.53 18.01 18.84
C ASP A 219 -2.16 17.33 18.84
N TRP A 220 -1.44 17.51 17.75
CA TRP A 220 -0.11 16.96 17.52
C TRP A 220 0.95 17.48 18.48
N LYS A 221 0.66 18.51 19.29
CA LYS A 221 1.56 18.95 20.38
C LYS A 221 1.47 18.05 21.61
N LYS A 222 0.45 17.19 21.70
CA LYS A 222 0.21 16.30 22.85
C LYS A 222 0.35 14.82 22.50
N ASP A 223 -0.61 14.29 21.75
CA ASP A 223 -0.70 12.87 21.42
C ASP A 223 -1.00 12.63 19.94
N GLY A 224 -1.57 13.62 19.24
CA GLY A 224 -1.97 13.51 17.86
C GLY A 224 -2.94 12.36 17.60
N ARG A 225 -3.99 12.20 18.42
CA ARG A 225 -5.08 11.24 18.14
C ARG A 225 -6.08 11.80 17.14
N PHE A 226 -6.55 10.96 16.22
CA PHE A 226 -7.55 11.28 15.19
C PHE A 226 -8.94 11.44 15.77
N GLY A 227 -9.26 10.64 16.79
CA GLY A 227 -10.53 10.65 17.50
C GLY A 227 -11.65 9.88 16.78
N PRO A 228 -12.71 9.54 17.53
CA PRO A 228 -13.79 8.70 17.04
C PRO A 228 -14.52 9.34 15.85
N GLN A 229 -14.89 8.52 14.88
CA GLN A 229 -15.65 8.93 13.70
C GLN A 229 -17.09 8.44 13.81
N PRO A 230 -18.00 9.19 14.47
CA PRO A 230 -19.38 8.76 14.59
C PRO A 230 -20.03 8.58 13.21
N TRP A 231 -21.09 7.78 13.14
CA TRP A 231 -21.77 7.42 11.90
C TRP A 231 -22.23 8.62 11.05
N ASN A 232 -22.58 9.73 11.69
CA ASN A 232 -22.99 10.98 11.04
C ASN A 232 -21.83 11.93 10.68
N SER A 233 -20.58 11.52 10.92
CA SER A 233 -19.40 12.30 10.53
C SER A 233 -19.28 12.37 9.01
N ARG A 234 -18.68 13.45 8.49
CA ARG A 234 -18.44 13.59 7.05
C ARG A 234 -17.57 12.48 6.47
N ARG A 235 -16.64 11.91 7.27
CA ARG A 235 -15.79 10.80 6.82
C ARG A 235 -16.58 9.51 6.62
N MET A 236 -17.46 9.20 7.57
CA MET A 236 -18.39 8.07 7.43
C MET A 236 -19.39 8.30 6.30
N ASP A 237 -19.78 9.55 6.06
CA ASP A 237 -20.61 9.92 4.91
C ASP A 237 -19.92 9.66 3.57
N ILE A 238 -18.64 10.03 3.41
CA ILE A 238 -17.85 9.69 2.22
C ILE A 238 -17.71 8.17 2.07
N LEU A 239 -17.35 7.46 3.15
CA LEU A 239 -17.24 5.99 3.14
C LEU A 239 -18.53 5.29 2.68
N ARG A 240 -19.71 5.87 2.95
CA ARG A 240 -21.00 5.31 2.50
C ARG A 240 -21.24 5.44 0.99
N HIS A 241 -20.60 6.39 0.34
CA HIS A 241 -20.96 6.79 -1.01
C HIS A 241 -19.82 6.68 -2.03
N THR A 242 -18.58 6.40 -1.61
CA THR A 242 -17.43 6.26 -2.52
C THR A 242 -17.08 4.80 -2.82
N ASP A 243 -16.32 4.54 -3.90
CA ASP A 243 -15.71 3.21 -4.09
C ASP A 243 -14.47 3.05 -3.21
N VAL A 244 -13.69 4.12 -3.09
CA VAL A 244 -12.46 4.15 -2.29
C VAL A 244 -12.43 5.44 -1.45
N TYR A 245 -12.12 5.32 -0.16
CA TYR A 245 -11.86 6.45 0.74
C TYR A 245 -10.37 6.52 1.03
N ARG A 246 -9.73 7.66 0.77
CA ARG A 246 -8.31 7.88 1.09
C ARG A 246 -8.13 8.49 2.47
N THR A 247 -7.17 7.99 3.25
CA THR A 247 -6.89 8.55 4.58
C THR A 247 -6.02 9.81 4.59
N TYR A 248 -5.39 10.19 3.47
CA TYR A 248 -4.54 11.36 3.19
C TYR A 248 -4.83 12.67 3.96
N ASP A 249 -3.85 13.55 4.29
CA ASP A 249 -2.37 13.50 4.09
C ASP A 249 -1.63 12.92 5.30
N VAL A 250 -0.39 12.43 5.12
CA VAL A 250 0.49 12.06 6.24
C VAL A 250 1.93 12.56 6.06
N THR A 251 2.56 13.05 7.13
CA THR A 251 4.01 13.32 7.11
C THR A 251 4.81 12.03 6.90
N SER A 252 5.93 12.11 6.18
CA SER A 252 6.79 10.95 5.89
C SER A 252 7.30 10.22 7.14
N ILE A 253 7.74 10.97 8.16
CA ILE A 253 8.44 10.44 9.35
C ILE A 253 7.48 9.81 10.35
N LEU A 254 6.28 10.36 10.51
CA LEU A 254 5.23 9.89 11.43
C LEU A 254 4.04 9.27 10.67
N SER A 255 4.26 8.85 9.43
CA SER A 255 3.25 8.27 8.53
C SER A 255 2.56 7.05 9.14
N LEU A 256 3.32 6.10 9.67
CA LEU A 256 2.79 4.88 10.27
C LEU A 256 1.79 5.11 11.42
N PRO A 257 2.14 5.80 12.53
CA PRO A 257 1.19 6.02 13.63
C PRO A 257 -0.01 6.87 13.18
N THR A 258 0.21 7.87 12.32
CA THR A 258 -0.89 8.70 11.78
C THR A 258 -1.90 7.84 11.00
N THR A 259 -1.39 6.96 10.15
CA THR A 259 -2.19 6.07 9.28
C THR A 259 -2.91 5.00 10.09
N LEU A 260 -2.23 4.36 11.04
CA LEU A 260 -2.83 3.34 11.90
C LEU A 260 -3.98 3.90 12.72
N ASP A 261 -3.85 5.10 13.28
CA ASP A 261 -4.91 5.72 14.07
C ASP A 261 -6.13 6.06 13.21
N ARG A 262 -5.93 6.65 12.02
CA ARG A 262 -7.01 6.91 11.05
C ARG A 262 -7.72 5.64 10.62
N ALA A 263 -6.96 4.63 10.23
CA ALA A 263 -7.51 3.33 9.84
C ALA A 263 -8.28 2.70 11.00
N SER A 264 -7.78 2.83 12.24
CA SER A 264 -8.43 2.27 13.42
C SER A 264 -9.82 2.88 13.65
N GLU A 265 -9.95 4.20 13.60
CA GLU A 265 -11.22 4.88 13.89
C GLU A 265 -12.23 4.69 12.75
N LEU A 266 -11.77 4.75 11.49
CA LEU A 266 -12.63 4.55 10.32
C LEU A 266 -13.12 3.09 10.21
N LEU A 267 -12.24 2.10 10.39
CA LEU A 267 -12.62 0.70 10.33
C LEU A 267 -13.45 0.27 11.55
N SER A 268 -13.16 0.80 12.75
CA SER A 268 -14.02 0.55 13.92
C SER A 268 -15.44 1.06 13.71
N SER A 269 -15.57 2.24 13.10
CA SER A 269 -16.87 2.88 12.85
C SER A 269 -17.62 2.24 11.67
N ALA A 270 -16.91 1.63 10.73
CA ALA A 270 -17.49 0.92 9.59
C ALA A 270 -17.88 -0.53 9.92
N ALA A 271 -17.14 -1.21 10.80
CA ALA A 271 -17.30 -2.65 11.04
C ALA A 271 -18.75 -3.03 11.37
N GLY A 272 -19.26 -4.08 10.69
CA GLY A 272 -20.63 -4.58 10.84
C GLY A 272 -21.65 -3.90 9.94
N HIS A 273 -21.32 -2.78 9.30
CA HIS A 273 -22.18 -2.09 8.35
C HIS A 273 -22.03 -2.66 6.93
N HIS A 274 -22.66 -3.80 6.66
CA HIS A 274 -22.54 -4.54 5.40
C HIS A 274 -22.96 -3.74 4.15
N GLU A 275 -23.71 -2.65 4.31
CA GLU A 275 -24.04 -1.68 3.27
C GLU A 275 -22.83 -0.86 2.78
N LEU A 276 -21.75 -0.78 3.56
CA LEU A 276 -20.52 -0.10 3.17
C LEU A 276 -19.69 -0.99 2.25
N HIS A 277 -19.69 -0.64 0.96
CA HIS A 277 -18.90 -1.33 -0.06
C HIS A 277 -17.54 -0.68 -0.34
N SER A 278 -17.30 0.51 0.22
CA SER A 278 -16.06 1.25 0.01
C SER A 278 -14.83 0.50 0.54
N LEU A 279 -13.72 0.64 -0.18
CA LEU A 279 -12.39 0.24 0.25
C LEU A 279 -11.70 1.41 0.94
N LEU A 280 -10.88 1.11 1.95
CA LEU A 280 -10.00 2.11 2.56
C LEU A 280 -8.66 2.12 1.83
N ASN A 281 -8.16 3.29 1.45
CA ASN A 281 -6.82 3.50 0.92
C ASN A 281 -5.95 4.15 2.00
N VAL A 282 -4.85 3.47 2.36
CA VAL A 282 -3.89 3.90 3.40
C VAL A 282 -2.56 4.39 2.80
N GLU A 283 -2.63 4.87 1.57
CA GLU A 283 -1.53 5.50 0.83
C GLU A 283 -0.28 4.61 0.70
N ASP A 284 0.87 5.13 1.13
CA ASP A 284 2.18 4.52 0.97
C ASP A 284 2.57 3.60 2.13
N GLU A 285 1.72 3.44 3.16
CA GLU A 285 1.90 2.43 4.22
C GLU A 285 1.48 1.04 3.74
N VAL A 286 2.21 0.52 2.76
CA VAL A 286 1.85 -0.67 1.99
C VAL A 286 1.73 -1.95 2.82
N TYR A 287 2.44 -2.08 3.94
CA TYR A 287 2.26 -3.23 4.83
C TYR A 287 1.01 -3.11 5.71
N VAL A 288 0.62 -1.90 6.10
CA VAL A 288 -0.70 -1.67 6.71
C VAL A 288 -1.79 -2.08 5.71
N ALA A 289 -1.65 -1.67 4.44
CA ALA A 289 -2.60 -2.04 3.38
C ALA A 289 -2.68 -3.55 3.14
N ALA A 290 -1.53 -4.20 3.02
CA ALA A 290 -1.45 -5.65 2.79
C ALA A 290 -2.08 -6.45 3.93
N VAL A 291 -1.84 -6.05 5.18
CA VAL A 291 -2.30 -6.84 6.33
C VAL A 291 -3.76 -6.54 6.67
N LEU A 292 -4.19 -5.28 6.70
CA LEU A 292 -5.56 -4.91 7.09
C LEU A 292 -6.57 -5.05 5.94
N GLY A 293 -6.13 -5.42 4.74
CA GLY A 293 -7.02 -5.57 3.59
C GLY A 293 -7.51 -4.23 3.05
N CYS A 294 -6.61 -3.25 2.98
CA CYS A 294 -6.83 -1.91 2.43
C CYS A 294 -6.14 -1.77 1.06
N THR A 295 -6.54 -0.78 0.27
CA THR A 295 -5.87 -0.42 -0.99
C THR A 295 -4.66 0.50 -0.74
N MET A 296 -3.85 0.70 -1.78
CA MET A 296 -2.60 1.46 -1.75
C MET A 296 -2.61 2.58 -2.78
N GLY A 297 -2.28 3.78 -2.31
CA GLY A 297 -1.87 4.92 -3.12
C GLY A 297 -0.37 5.11 -2.98
N VAL A 298 0.42 4.28 -3.67
CA VAL A 298 1.89 4.29 -3.55
C VAL A 298 2.41 5.62 -4.09
N MET A 299 3.27 6.28 -3.35
CA MET A 299 3.91 7.52 -3.78
C MET A 299 5.44 7.39 -3.83
N ARG A 300 6.03 6.43 -3.10
CA ARG A 300 7.48 6.25 -3.09
C ARG A 300 8.02 5.94 -4.49
N HIS A 301 9.28 6.27 -4.72
CA HIS A 301 9.94 6.07 -6.02
C HIS A 301 11.43 5.78 -5.85
N PRO A 302 12.08 5.12 -6.83
CA PRO A 302 13.46 4.68 -6.68
C PRO A 302 14.52 5.76 -6.94
N LEU A 303 14.15 6.96 -7.39
CA LEU A 303 15.12 8.05 -7.61
C LEU A 303 15.75 8.52 -6.30
N HIS A 304 17.09 8.49 -6.24
CA HIS A 304 17.89 8.89 -5.10
C HIS A 304 19.23 9.46 -5.57
N GLY A 305 19.81 10.36 -4.78
CA GLY A 305 21.13 10.94 -5.02
C GLY A 305 21.23 11.87 -6.24
N LEU A 306 20.09 12.40 -6.71
CA LEU A 306 20.06 13.33 -7.85
C LEU A 306 20.05 14.79 -7.42
N ARG A 307 19.80 15.07 -6.13
CA ARG A 307 19.80 16.42 -5.56
C ARG A 307 21.07 16.70 -4.75
N PRO A 308 21.50 17.97 -4.64
CA PRO A 308 22.60 18.36 -3.78
C PRO A 308 22.26 18.17 -2.29
N GLN A 309 23.25 18.40 -1.42
CA GLN A 309 23.17 18.13 0.02
C GLN A 309 22.84 16.64 0.29
N ASN A 310 22.08 16.33 1.35
CA ASN A 310 21.71 14.97 1.76
C ASN A 310 20.49 14.42 0.98
N ASP A 311 20.36 14.75 -0.31
CA ASP A 311 19.24 14.32 -1.17
C ASP A 311 17.85 14.67 -0.60
N VAL A 312 17.66 15.94 -0.23
CA VAL A 312 16.45 16.42 0.46
C VAL A 312 15.18 16.09 -0.34
N ASP A 313 14.22 15.44 0.32
CA ASP A 313 12.96 14.98 -0.25
C ASP A 313 11.86 15.07 0.82
N LEU A 314 10.94 16.04 0.69
CA LEU A 314 9.94 16.30 1.74
C LEU A 314 8.91 15.17 1.90
N PHE A 315 8.74 14.32 0.88
CA PHE A 315 7.79 13.21 0.90
C PHE A 315 8.42 11.91 1.39
N PHE A 316 9.75 11.75 1.25
CA PHE A 316 10.47 10.53 1.66
C PHE A 316 11.86 10.82 2.24
N ASN A 317 11.90 11.64 3.29
CA ASN A 317 13.09 11.91 4.11
C ASN A 317 13.18 10.99 5.34
N GLY A 318 14.14 11.32 6.20
CA GLY A 318 14.32 10.70 7.51
C GLY A 318 15.01 9.34 7.44
N GLN A 319 15.28 8.79 8.63
CA GLN A 319 16.12 7.60 8.77
C GLN A 319 15.46 6.31 8.27
N ARG A 320 14.14 6.30 8.04
CA ARG A 320 13.43 5.18 7.42
C ARG A 320 13.97 4.89 6.02
N ARG A 321 14.43 5.91 5.28
CA ARG A 321 14.96 5.78 3.91
C ARG A 321 13.98 5.06 2.98
N THR A 322 12.72 5.50 2.99
CA THR A 322 11.58 4.84 2.31
C THR A 322 11.81 4.59 0.82
N LYS A 323 12.52 5.47 0.10
CA LYS A 323 12.88 5.27 -1.32
C LYS A 323 13.82 4.10 -1.59
N GLN A 324 14.51 3.60 -0.56
CA GLN A 324 15.34 2.39 -0.63
C GLN A 324 14.57 1.14 -0.18
N ARG A 325 13.26 1.23 0.06
CA ARG A 325 12.38 0.14 0.50
C ARG A 325 11.29 -0.11 -0.55
N ILE A 326 11.72 -0.45 -1.77
CA ILE A 326 10.84 -0.65 -2.92
C ILE A 326 10.26 -2.07 -2.91
N ASP A 327 11.00 -3.05 -2.41
CA ASP A 327 10.51 -4.42 -2.31
C ASP A 327 9.30 -4.55 -1.36
N GLU A 328 9.10 -3.67 -0.37
CA GLU A 328 7.88 -3.60 0.44
C GLU A 328 6.63 -3.46 -0.46
N VAL A 329 6.67 -2.60 -1.47
CA VAL A 329 5.58 -2.42 -2.43
C VAL A 329 5.37 -3.68 -3.27
N VAL A 330 6.47 -4.31 -3.71
CA VAL A 330 6.42 -5.56 -4.49
C VAL A 330 5.75 -6.67 -3.68
N ARG A 331 6.16 -6.84 -2.42
CA ARG A 331 5.64 -7.88 -1.51
C ARG A 331 4.17 -7.66 -1.19
N ALA A 332 3.81 -6.42 -0.87
CA ALA A 332 2.45 -6.03 -0.53
C ALA A 332 1.49 -6.28 -1.71
N LEU A 333 1.85 -5.83 -2.92
CA LEU A 333 1.04 -6.05 -4.13
C LEU A 333 0.94 -7.53 -4.51
N ARG A 334 1.99 -8.33 -4.25
CA ARG A 334 1.97 -9.77 -4.51
C ARG A 334 1.14 -10.53 -3.49
N TRP A 335 1.13 -10.11 -2.23
CA TRP A 335 0.20 -10.63 -1.23
C TRP A 335 -1.24 -10.38 -1.64
N GLN A 336 -1.55 -9.21 -2.18
CA GLN A 336 -2.91 -8.89 -2.57
C GLN A 336 -3.44 -9.72 -3.77
N ARG A 337 -2.56 -10.42 -4.51
CA ARG A 337 -2.98 -11.47 -5.47
C ARG A 337 -3.53 -12.71 -4.77
N ILE A 338 -3.07 -12.99 -3.55
CA ILE A 338 -3.55 -14.08 -2.71
C ILE A 338 -4.80 -13.62 -1.95
N ALA A 339 -4.75 -12.42 -1.35
CA ALA A 339 -5.78 -11.92 -0.46
C ALA A 339 -6.08 -10.45 -0.77
N ALA A 340 -7.12 -10.22 -1.58
CA ALA A 340 -7.49 -8.88 -2.04
C ALA A 340 -8.04 -8.00 -0.89
N PRO A 341 -7.91 -6.66 -1.00
CA PRO A 341 -8.64 -5.72 -0.17
C PRO A 341 -10.14 -5.99 -0.17
N TYR A 342 -10.80 -5.65 0.93
CA TYR A 342 -12.23 -5.92 1.08
C TYR A 342 -12.95 -4.78 1.82
N PRO A 343 -14.28 -4.63 1.58
CA PRO A 343 -15.04 -3.47 2.03
C PRO A 343 -14.94 -3.18 3.52
N CYS A 344 -14.83 -1.90 3.89
CA CYS A 344 -14.67 -1.41 5.26
C CYS A 344 -15.72 -1.98 6.22
N GLY A 345 -16.97 -2.13 5.76
CA GLY A 345 -18.07 -2.62 6.58
C GLY A 345 -18.09 -4.12 6.85
N MET A 346 -17.18 -4.89 6.25
CA MET A 346 -17.21 -6.34 6.34
C MET A 346 -16.61 -6.86 7.65
N GLY A 347 -17.52 -7.42 8.47
CA GLY A 347 -17.19 -8.21 9.65
C GLY A 347 -16.82 -7.36 10.87
N THR A 348 -15.81 -7.74 11.64
CA THR A 348 -15.44 -7.10 12.91
C THR A 348 -14.11 -6.37 12.85
N PHE A 349 -13.94 -5.38 13.73
CA PHE A 349 -12.68 -4.69 13.95
C PHE A 349 -12.46 -4.48 15.44
N HIS A 350 -11.24 -4.74 15.91
CA HIS A 350 -10.85 -4.68 17.31
C HIS A 350 -9.54 -3.91 17.45
N THR A 351 -9.41 -3.16 18.54
CA THR A 351 -8.20 -2.41 18.90
C THR A 351 -7.83 -2.66 20.35
N SER A 352 -6.53 -2.64 20.66
CA SER A 352 -6.08 -2.65 22.05
C SER A 352 -6.37 -1.33 22.75
N SER A 353 -6.60 -1.38 24.06
CA SER A 353 -6.67 -0.18 24.91
C SER A 353 -5.31 0.52 25.08
N GLU A 354 -4.21 -0.22 24.95
CA GLU A 354 -2.86 0.35 24.96
C GLU A 354 -2.67 1.21 23.71
N ILE A 355 -2.29 2.48 23.92
CA ILE A 355 -1.97 3.44 22.87
C ILE A 355 -0.46 3.64 22.86
N LEU A 356 0.18 3.41 21.71
CA LEU A 356 1.60 3.71 21.52
C LEU A 356 1.74 5.11 20.91
N ARG A 357 2.66 5.89 21.47
CA ARG A 357 2.95 7.25 21.04
C ARG A 357 4.33 7.34 20.40
N ASP A 358 4.38 7.91 19.22
CA ASP A 358 5.59 8.19 18.44
C ASP A 358 5.76 9.69 18.24
N GLY A 359 6.99 10.14 18.06
CA GLY A 359 7.26 11.57 17.91
C GLY A 359 8.56 11.91 17.22
N TRP A 360 8.59 13.11 16.66
CA TRP A 360 9.73 13.64 15.92
C TRP A 360 9.84 15.16 16.06
N THR A 361 11.07 15.67 16.15
CA THR A 361 11.33 17.12 16.09
C THR A 361 11.73 17.46 14.67
N PHE A 362 10.81 18.10 13.93
CA PHE A 362 11.02 18.37 12.51
C PHE A 362 12.04 19.49 12.31
N SER A 363 13.04 19.24 11.48
CA SER A 363 13.99 20.23 11.00
C SER A 363 13.58 20.79 9.64
N ALA A 364 14.18 21.90 9.24
CA ALA A 364 14.01 22.43 7.88
C ALA A 364 14.41 21.35 6.85
N GLY A 365 13.59 21.18 5.80
CA GLY A 365 13.79 20.13 4.80
C GLY A 365 13.27 18.74 5.17
N GLU A 366 12.58 18.57 6.31
CA GLU A 366 11.96 17.29 6.70
C GLU A 366 10.43 17.24 6.50
N THR A 367 9.81 18.35 6.12
CA THR A 367 8.35 18.43 5.88
C THR A 367 8.02 19.61 4.98
N TRP A 368 6.94 19.49 4.21
CA TRP A 368 6.36 20.60 3.42
C TRP A 368 5.43 21.49 4.26
N GLN A 369 5.02 21.02 5.44
CA GLN A 369 4.18 21.75 6.37
C GLN A 369 5.04 22.64 7.27
N HIS A 370 5.18 23.91 6.88
CA HIS A 370 6.09 24.87 7.51
C HIS A 370 5.87 25.02 9.02
N GLU A 371 4.62 24.97 9.50
CA GLU A 371 4.27 25.14 10.92
C GLU A 371 4.80 24.03 11.82
N LEU A 372 5.20 22.89 11.26
CA LEU A 372 5.81 21.79 12.01
C LEU A 372 7.32 21.98 12.20
N VAL A 373 7.97 22.83 11.39
CA VAL A 373 9.42 23.04 11.48
C VAL A 373 9.81 23.66 12.83
N GLY A 374 10.80 23.05 13.48
CA GLY A 374 11.25 23.41 14.83
C GLY A 374 10.35 22.88 15.95
N GLN A 375 9.26 22.19 15.63
CA GLN A 375 8.33 21.64 16.61
C GLN A 375 8.57 20.15 16.84
N THR A 376 8.34 19.70 18.07
CA THR A 376 8.17 18.28 18.38
C THR A 376 6.72 17.89 18.17
N VAL A 377 6.49 17.02 17.20
CA VAL A 377 5.18 16.51 16.80
C VAL A 377 5.02 15.11 17.37
N TRP A 378 3.86 14.83 17.95
CA TRP A 378 3.47 13.53 18.48
C TRP A 378 2.28 12.99 17.69
N GLN A 379 2.31 11.69 17.39
CA GLN A 379 1.23 10.93 16.76
C GLN A 379 1.11 9.59 17.49
N SER A 380 -0.12 9.14 17.75
CA SER A 380 -0.37 7.94 18.53
C SER A 380 -1.44 7.07 17.88
N ALA A 381 -1.34 5.77 18.07
CA ALA A 381 -2.31 4.79 17.58
C ALA A 381 -2.44 3.63 18.58
N PRO A 382 -3.52 2.82 18.50
CA PRO A 382 -3.58 1.56 19.23
C PRO A 382 -2.36 0.68 18.97
N ALA A 383 -1.85 0.05 20.02
CA ALA A 383 -0.69 -0.86 19.94
C ALA A 383 -0.97 -2.06 19.04
N VAL A 384 -2.19 -2.58 19.11
CA VAL A 384 -2.64 -3.75 18.38
C VAL A 384 -3.97 -3.49 17.68
N LEU A 385 -4.06 -3.82 16.38
CA LEU A 385 -5.29 -3.73 15.59
C LEU A 385 -5.61 -5.11 14.99
N ALA A 386 -6.89 -5.48 14.94
CA ALA A 386 -7.30 -6.75 14.34
C ALA A 386 -8.61 -6.62 13.55
N ARG A 387 -8.65 -7.17 12.34
CA ARG A 387 -9.83 -7.17 11.46
C ARG A 387 -10.28 -8.59 11.15
N ASN A 388 -11.51 -8.95 11.52
CA ASN A 388 -12.06 -10.31 11.38
C ASN A 388 -11.26 -11.42 12.09
N ILE A 389 -10.48 -11.06 13.11
CA ILE A 389 -9.65 -11.97 13.88
C ILE A 389 -9.44 -11.40 15.28
N ASP A 390 -9.08 -12.25 16.24
CA ASP A 390 -8.75 -11.82 17.60
C ASP A 390 -7.47 -10.98 17.65
N LEU A 391 -7.37 -10.12 18.67
CA LEU A 391 -6.19 -9.28 18.89
C LEU A 391 -4.94 -10.16 19.14
N PRO A 392 -3.84 -9.95 18.37
CA PRO A 392 -2.56 -10.57 18.66
C PRO A 392 -2.06 -10.26 20.09
N GLY A 393 -1.55 -11.28 20.77
CA GLY A 393 -0.80 -11.11 22.02
C GLY A 393 0.65 -10.69 21.73
N VAL A 394 1.13 -9.63 22.40
CA VAL A 394 2.47 -9.07 22.17
C VAL A 394 3.28 -9.04 23.46
N GLN A 395 4.40 -9.75 23.49
CA GLN A 395 5.38 -9.72 24.58
C GLN A 395 6.71 -9.15 24.05
N ALA A 396 7.18 -8.08 24.67
CA ALA A 396 8.43 -7.42 24.31
C ALA A 396 9.27 -7.17 25.57
N SER A 397 10.59 -7.29 25.44
CA SER A 397 11.55 -6.95 26.50
C SER A 397 11.73 -5.43 26.68
N GLY A 398 11.31 -4.63 25.70
CA GLY A 398 11.35 -3.19 25.70
C GLY A 398 10.11 -2.56 25.05
N SER A 399 10.28 -1.46 24.32
CA SER A 399 9.18 -0.79 23.64
C SER A 399 8.52 -1.71 22.60
N LYS A 400 7.20 -1.89 22.71
CA LYS A 400 6.43 -2.71 21.78
C LYS A 400 6.42 -2.12 20.37
N PRO A 401 6.45 -2.96 19.33
CA PRO A 401 6.12 -2.55 17.96
C PRO A 401 4.61 -2.29 17.84
N PHE A 402 4.20 -1.64 16.75
CA PHE A 402 2.81 -1.73 16.31
C PHE A 402 2.57 -3.10 15.71
N VAL A 403 1.48 -3.76 16.11
CA VAL A 403 1.10 -5.08 15.56
C VAL A 403 -0.30 -5.01 15.01
N PHE A 404 -0.52 -5.59 13.84
CA PHE A 404 -1.85 -5.64 13.25
C PHE A 404 -2.06 -6.94 12.51
N ALA A 405 -3.29 -7.43 12.48
CA ALA A 405 -3.64 -8.70 11.85
C ALA A 405 -5.01 -8.65 11.19
N ALA A 406 -5.23 -9.47 10.17
CA ALA A 406 -6.56 -9.68 9.63
C ALA A 406 -6.80 -11.10 9.12
N ARG A 407 -8.05 -11.55 9.19
CA ARG A 407 -8.55 -12.67 8.40
C ARG A 407 -9.30 -12.15 7.19
N PHE A 408 -8.92 -12.64 6.02
CA PHE A 408 -9.52 -12.24 4.75
C PHE A 408 -10.74 -13.09 4.42
N PRO A 409 -11.66 -12.60 3.56
CA PRO A 409 -12.88 -13.32 3.20
C PRO A 409 -12.64 -14.69 2.56
N ASN A 410 -11.47 -14.88 1.93
CA ASN A 410 -11.08 -16.16 1.33
C ASN A 410 -10.41 -17.14 2.32
N GLY A 411 -10.31 -16.78 3.60
CA GLY A 411 -9.72 -17.60 4.66
C GLY A 411 -8.20 -17.42 4.85
N ALA A 412 -7.54 -16.63 4.01
CA ALA A 412 -6.15 -16.24 4.24
C ALA A 412 -6.05 -15.34 5.49
N VAL A 413 -4.90 -15.37 6.16
CA VAL A 413 -4.65 -14.54 7.35
C VAL A 413 -3.35 -13.77 7.14
N ALA A 414 -3.31 -12.51 7.54
CA ALA A 414 -2.09 -11.72 7.54
C ALA A 414 -1.80 -11.17 8.94
N ILE A 415 -0.52 -11.02 9.25
CA ILE A 415 -0.03 -10.31 10.43
C ILE A 415 1.20 -9.49 10.08
N GLY A 416 1.26 -8.28 10.65
CA GLY A 416 2.37 -7.36 10.53
C GLY A 416 2.87 -6.89 11.90
N ALA A 417 4.19 -6.77 12.05
CA ALA A 417 4.83 -6.04 13.14
C ALA A 417 5.71 -4.93 12.55
N GLN A 418 5.50 -3.69 12.98
CA GLN A 418 6.17 -2.52 12.40
C GLN A 418 6.89 -1.68 13.45
N GLU A 419 7.84 -0.92 12.95
CA GLU A 419 8.72 0.02 13.66
C GLU A 419 8.02 1.04 14.56
N ARG A 420 8.86 1.73 15.34
CA ARG A 420 8.52 2.89 16.16
C ARG A 420 9.41 4.07 15.75
N THR A 421 8.90 5.28 15.88
CA THR A 421 9.65 6.53 15.73
C THR A 421 9.64 7.29 17.05
N GLN A 422 10.83 7.51 17.64
CA GLN A 422 10.98 8.22 18.91
C GLN A 422 11.97 9.39 18.78
N PRO A 423 11.76 10.51 19.49
CA PRO A 423 12.74 11.59 19.52
C PRO A 423 14.13 11.10 19.95
N GLY A 424 15.17 11.51 19.24
CA GLY A 424 16.58 11.17 19.55
C GLY A 424 17.03 9.74 19.21
N SER A 425 16.11 8.78 19.07
CA SER A 425 16.42 7.41 18.62
C SER A 425 15.94 7.10 17.20
N ALA A 426 15.17 8.02 16.60
CA ALA A 426 14.60 7.94 15.27
C ALA A 426 13.85 6.63 14.99
N TRP A 427 13.92 6.15 13.75
CA TRP A 427 13.25 4.95 13.27
C TRP A 427 13.91 3.69 13.87
N ARG A 428 13.13 2.86 14.57
CA ARG A 428 13.61 1.63 15.21
C ARG A 428 12.62 0.49 15.06
N MET A 429 13.12 -0.65 14.59
CA MET A 429 12.40 -1.92 14.71
C MET A 429 12.67 -2.55 16.08
N ASN A 430 11.60 -2.91 16.80
CA ASN A 430 11.66 -3.64 18.06
C ASN A 430 10.99 -5.01 17.89
N PRO A 431 11.72 -6.04 17.47
CA PRO A 431 11.17 -7.39 17.36
C PRO A 431 10.60 -7.86 18.70
N ALA A 432 9.44 -8.51 18.65
CA ALA A 432 8.72 -8.99 19.83
C ALA A 432 8.25 -10.44 19.62
N LYS A 433 7.88 -11.12 20.70
CA LYS A 433 7.17 -12.39 20.63
C LYS A 433 5.68 -12.10 20.43
N VAL A 434 5.15 -12.60 19.31
CA VAL A 434 3.76 -12.35 18.90
C VAL A 434 3.02 -13.66 18.81
N THR A 435 1.82 -13.72 19.39
CA THR A 435 0.92 -14.88 19.31
C THR A 435 -0.38 -14.46 18.64
N LEU A 436 -0.78 -15.18 17.58
CA LEU A 436 -2.02 -14.94 16.87
C LEU A 436 -2.88 -16.21 16.88
N HIS A 437 -4.10 -16.10 17.39
CA HIS A 437 -5.11 -17.14 17.28
C HIS A 437 -5.75 -17.06 15.88
N VAL A 438 -5.44 -18.04 15.04
CA VAL A 438 -5.93 -18.14 13.66
C VAL A 438 -7.12 -19.09 13.51
N GLY A 439 -7.49 -19.79 14.59
CA GLY A 439 -8.65 -20.66 14.67
C GLY A 439 -8.61 -21.78 13.62
N ASP A 440 -9.66 -21.88 12.82
CA ASP A 440 -9.81 -22.85 11.74
C ASP A 440 -9.27 -22.36 10.37
N ALA A 441 -8.59 -21.21 10.32
CA ALA A 441 -8.10 -20.65 9.07
C ALA A 441 -7.15 -21.62 8.36
N SER A 442 -7.47 -21.95 7.10
CA SER A 442 -6.66 -22.84 6.27
C SER A 442 -5.37 -22.18 5.75
N GLY A 443 -5.24 -20.87 5.93
CA GLY A 443 -4.21 -20.06 5.29
C GLY A 443 -4.49 -19.85 3.79
N PRO A 444 -3.49 -19.38 3.04
CA PRO A 444 -2.11 -19.16 3.49
C PRO A 444 -1.96 -17.95 4.45
N PHE A 445 -0.79 -17.83 5.06
CA PHE A 445 -0.47 -16.85 6.10
C PHE A 445 0.55 -15.82 5.59
N GLY A 446 0.16 -14.56 5.49
CA GLY A 446 1.04 -13.43 5.12
C GLY A 446 1.72 -12.86 6.36
N ILE A 447 3.05 -12.85 6.38
CA ILE A 447 3.85 -12.42 7.52
C ILE A 447 4.71 -11.23 7.11
N PHE A 448 4.56 -10.09 7.80
CA PHE A 448 5.19 -8.82 7.41
C PHE A 448 5.94 -8.18 8.58
N GLY A 449 7.15 -7.69 8.31
CA GLY A 449 8.00 -7.08 9.32
C GLY A 449 8.72 -8.07 10.22
N GLU A 450 9.38 -7.56 11.26
CA GLU A 450 10.32 -8.34 12.06
C GLU A 450 9.73 -8.80 13.40
N TYR A 451 10.09 -10.02 13.79
CA TYR A 451 9.63 -10.69 15.00
C TYR A 451 10.82 -11.24 15.77
N GLU A 452 10.70 -11.37 17.08
CA GLU A 452 11.56 -12.27 17.84
C GLU A 452 11.08 -13.71 17.65
N GLN A 453 9.77 -13.91 17.77
CA GLN A 453 9.09 -15.18 17.51
C GLN A 453 7.65 -14.89 17.07
N LEU A 454 7.12 -15.66 16.13
CA LEU A 454 5.70 -15.68 15.80
C LEU A 454 5.12 -17.05 16.16
N THR A 455 3.99 -17.05 16.87
CA THR A 455 3.21 -18.24 17.17
C THR A 455 1.83 -18.13 16.51
N LEU A 456 1.49 -19.11 15.67
CA LEU A 456 0.13 -19.26 15.13
C LEU A 456 -0.59 -20.35 15.92
N VAL A 457 -1.74 -20.03 16.50
CA VAL A 457 -2.54 -20.95 17.32
C VAL A 457 -3.83 -21.32 16.59
N PHE A 458 -4.01 -22.61 16.35
CA PHE A 458 -5.14 -23.18 15.62
C PHE A 458 -6.15 -23.83 16.57
N ASP A 459 -7.36 -24.11 16.08
CA ASP A 459 -8.37 -24.86 16.86
C ASP A 459 -8.04 -26.35 16.98
N LYS A 460 -7.18 -26.86 16.09
CA LYS A 460 -6.82 -28.27 16.00
C LYS A 460 -5.31 -28.46 15.86
N PRO A 461 -4.78 -29.60 16.35
CA PRO A 461 -3.37 -29.93 16.17
C PRO A 461 -2.91 -29.92 14.71
N GLN A 462 -1.73 -29.37 14.44
CA GLN A 462 -1.15 -29.26 13.09
C GLN A 462 -0.09 -30.33 12.80
N LYS A 463 -0.08 -31.43 13.57
CA LYS A 463 0.93 -32.49 13.49
C LYS A 463 0.98 -33.11 12.09
N GLY A 464 2.20 -33.30 11.57
CA GLY A 464 2.45 -33.97 10.29
C GLY A 464 2.29 -33.08 9.05
N LYS A 465 1.93 -31.80 9.23
CA LYS A 465 1.91 -30.81 8.16
C LYS A 465 3.31 -30.42 7.73
N ARG A 466 3.47 -30.13 6.44
CA ARG A 466 4.68 -29.49 5.92
C ARG A 466 4.49 -27.99 5.89
N VAL A 467 5.56 -27.25 6.15
CA VAL A 467 5.56 -25.80 6.06
C VAL A 467 6.32 -25.37 4.82
N LEU A 468 5.61 -24.74 3.88
CA LEU A 468 6.20 -24.06 2.74
C LEU A 468 6.20 -22.56 3.00
N ALA A 469 7.28 -21.90 2.63
CA ALA A 469 7.39 -20.45 2.76
C ALA A 469 8.04 -19.83 1.52
N GLN A 470 7.67 -18.59 1.21
CA GLN A 470 8.15 -17.87 0.04
C GLN A 470 8.28 -16.38 0.36
N ASP A 471 9.42 -15.78 0.00
CA ASP A 471 9.52 -14.31 -0.11
C ASP A 471 8.45 -13.85 -1.10
N LEU A 472 7.58 -12.94 -0.68
CA LEU A 472 6.56 -12.38 -1.56
C LEU A 472 7.17 -11.63 -2.75
N ALA A 473 8.42 -11.17 -2.64
CA ALA A 473 9.22 -10.64 -3.74
C ALA A 473 9.92 -11.74 -4.56
N GLY A 474 9.51 -13.00 -4.49
CA GLY A 474 10.09 -14.12 -5.23
C GLY A 474 9.05 -14.98 -5.93
N ASP A 475 9.49 -15.89 -6.79
CA ASP A 475 8.61 -16.77 -7.58
C ASP A 475 8.68 -18.25 -7.17
N THR A 476 9.43 -18.56 -6.12
CA THR A 476 9.65 -19.94 -5.67
C THR A 476 9.44 -20.07 -4.18
N SER A 477 8.78 -21.16 -3.78
CA SER A 477 8.68 -21.56 -2.38
C SER A 477 9.79 -22.51 -1.98
N ILE A 478 10.11 -22.51 -0.69
CA ILE A 478 11.04 -23.40 -0.02
C ILE A 478 10.34 -24.15 1.11
N ASP A 479 10.81 -25.37 1.40
CA ASP A 479 10.32 -26.14 2.54
C ASP A 479 11.08 -25.72 3.81
N VAL A 480 10.35 -25.18 4.78
CA VAL A 480 10.88 -24.74 6.07
C VAL A 480 10.33 -25.57 7.23
N THR A 481 9.79 -26.77 6.97
CA THR A 481 9.17 -27.64 7.99
C THR A 481 10.09 -27.89 9.18
N ARG A 482 11.40 -28.05 8.94
CA ARG A 482 12.40 -28.28 10.00
C ARG A 482 12.68 -27.05 10.88
N HIS A 483 12.24 -25.88 10.44
CA HIS A 483 12.39 -24.60 11.13
C HIS A 483 11.09 -24.16 11.82
N ALA A 484 10.02 -24.94 11.70
CA ALA A 484 8.77 -24.75 12.42
C ALA A 484 8.73 -25.72 13.60
N ASN A 485 8.41 -25.22 14.79
CA ASN A 485 8.16 -26.07 15.95
C ASN A 485 6.65 -26.27 16.13
N PHE A 486 6.21 -27.52 16.09
CA PHE A 486 4.81 -27.89 16.26
C PHE A 486 4.57 -28.34 17.70
N ASP A 487 3.75 -27.60 18.42
CA ASP A 487 3.33 -27.93 19.79
C ASP A 487 1.81 -28.00 19.86
N GLY A 488 1.27 -29.21 19.69
CA GLY A 488 -0.17 -29.43 19.62
C GLY A 488 -0.81 -28.61 18.51
N ALA A 489 -1.63 -27.62 18.90
CA ALA A 489 -2.33 -26.70 18.02
C ALA A 489 -1.55 -25.40 17.72
N SER A 490 -0.36 -25.24 18.30
CA SER A 490 0.52 -24.10 18.08
C SER A 490 1.62 -24.44 17.09
N VAL A 491 1.95 -23.50 16.22
CA VAL A 491 3.12 -23.56 15.34
C VAL A 491 3.97 -22.33 15.59
N HIS A 492 5.21 -22.55 16.01
CA HIS A 492 6.16 -21.50 16.35
C HIS A 492 7.20 -21.32 15.25
N PHE A 493 7.46 -20.06 14.91
CA PHE A 493 8.46 -19.64 13.95
C PHE A 493 9.44 -18.69 14.61
N ASP A 494 10.72 -19.02 14.52
CA ASP A 494 11.79 -18.14 14.94
C ASP A 494 11.87 -16.91 14.01
N GLY A 495 12.05 -15.73 14.60
CA GLY A 495 12.14 -14.47 13.88
C GLY A 495 13.22 -14.45 12.80
N SER A 496 14.36 -15.11 13.04
CA SER A 496 15.46 -15.17 12.07
C SER A 496 15.09 -15.94 10.81
N ILE A 497 14.24 -16.96 10.92
CA ILE A 497 13.75 -17.77 9.79
C ILE A 497 12.74 -16.98 8.97
N LEU A 498 11.81 -16.28 9.63
CA LEU A 498 10.86 -15.39 8.98
C LEU A 498 11.59 -14.28 8.22
N ARG A 499 12.60 -13.69 8.86
CA ARG A 499 13.43 -12.65 8.25
C ARG A 499 14.21 -13.16 7.05
N THR A 500 14.90 -14.30 7.19
CA THR A 500 15.71 -14.88 6.11
C THR A 500 14.84 -15.26 4.92
N THR A 501 13.67 -15.85 5.19
CA THR A 501 12.73 -16.25 4.14
C THR A 501 12.09 -15.04 3.46
N GLY A 502 11.61 -14.08 4.24
CA GLY A 502 10.94 -12.87 3.74
C GLY A 502 11.86 -11.86 3.05
N LEU A 503 13.17 -12.11 3.02
CA LEU A 503 14.16 -11.32 2.29
C LEU A 503 14.97 -12.15 1.28
N PHE A 504 14.57 -13.40 1.02
CA PHE A 504 15.33 -14.32 0.20
C PHE A 504 15.55 -13.81 -1.23
N ASN A 505 14.59 -13.08 -1.81
CA ASN A 505 14.65 -12.50 -3.15
C ASN A 505 14.75 -10.96 -3.11
N ARG A 506 15.32 -10.41 -2.05
CA ARG A 506 15.52 -8.97 -1.90
C ARG A 506 16.42 -8.42 -3.00
N THR A 507 16.00 -7.32 -3.60
CA THR A 507 16.78 -6.53 -4.56
C THR A 507 18.09 -6.04 -3.91
N PRO A 508 19.26 -6.15 -4.57
CA PRO A 508 20.51 -5.68 -3.99
C PRO A 508 20.44 -4.20 -3.55
N GLY A 509 20.85 -3.92 -2.32
CA GLY A 509 20.82 -2.58 -1.74
C GLY A 509 19.46 -2.12 -1.19
N ASP A 510 18.38 -2.87 -1.42
CA ASP A 510 17.06 -2.57 -0.85
C ASP A 510 17.06 -2.84 0.67
N LEU A 511 16.38 -1.96 1.41
CA LEU A 511 16.33 -1.93 2.88
C LEU A 511 14.99 -2.39 3.44
N SER A 512 14.09 -2.88 2.59
CA SER A 512 12.74 -3.30 2.96
C SER A 512 12.73 -4.27 4.14
N SER A 513 11.72 -4.12 4.98
CA SER A 513 11.37 -5.11 5.99
C SER A 513 10.91 -6.42 5.33
N PRO A 514 11.12 -7.60 5.95
CA PRO A 514 10.73 -8.89 5.39
C PRO A 514 9.23 -8.97 5.11
N GLY A 515 8.84 -9.70 4.08
CA GLY A 515 7.45 -10.06 3.82
C GLY A 515 7.37 -11.42 3.11
N ALA A 516 6.72 -12.38 3.76
CA ALA A 516 6.64 -13.75 3.29
C ALA A 516 5.20 -14.26 3.29
N VAL A 517 4.95 -15.29 2.48
CA VAL A 517 3.76 -16.13 2.59
C VAL A 517 4.17 -17.51 3.11
N ILE A 518 3.39 -18.06 4.03
CA ILE A 518 3.54 -19.38 4.61
C ILE A 518 2.30 -20.22 4.31
N ALA A 519 2.49 -21.49 3.94
CA ALA A 519 1.42 -22.45 3.74
C ALA A 519 1.70 -23.75 4.50
N LEU A 520 0.68 -24.27 5.20
CA LEU A 520 0.71 -25.56 5.88
C LEU A 520 0.01 -26.59 4.99
N VAL A 521 0.76 -27.50 4.39
CA VAL A 521 0.25 -28.50 3.42
C VAL A 521 0.17 -29.89 4.03
#